data_AF-A0A3B9QIN4-F1
#
_entry.id   AF-A0A3B9QIN4-F1
#
_cell.length_a   1.000
_cell.length_b   1.000
_cell.length_c   1.000
_cell.angle_alpha   90.00
_cell.angle_beta   90.00
_cell.angle_gamma   90.00
#
_symmetry.space_group_name_H-M   'P 1'
#
loop_
_entity.id
_entity.type
_entity.pdbx_description
1 polymer ?
#
loop_
_entity_poly.entity_id
_entity_poly.type
_entity_poly.pdbx_seq_one_letter_code
_entity_poly.pdbx_strand_id
1 'polypeptide(L)' 'VEPGDALCFDFRTVHGTTSAPIEKRRRAFSTRWLGDDVRYLERQGETSPPLNDLGLQSGDVMRPDLFPVLWPVSHE' A
#
# COMPACT_ATOMS: atom_id res chain seq x y z
N VAL A 1 -9.68 -9.42 16.31
CA VAL A 1 -9.59 -7.98 16.02
C VAL A 1 -10.98 -7.42 16.17
N GLU A 2 -11.11 -6.43 17.02
CA GLU A 2 -12.35 -5.72 17.31
C GLU A 2 -12.46 -4.47 16.41
N PRO A 3 -13.66 -3.88 16.25
CA PRO A 3 -13.81 -2.63 15.50
C PRO A 3 -12.92 -1.52 16.07
N GLY A 4 -12.02 -0.98 15.26
CA GLY A 4 -11.04 0.05 15.65
C GLY A 4 -9.61 -0.46 15.76
N ASP A 5 -9.41 -1.78 15.87
CA ASP A 5 -8.06 -2.36 15.83
C ASP A 5 -7.42 -2.18 14.45
N ALA A 6 -6.12 -1.90 14.45
CA ALA A 6 -5.30 -1.83 13.25
C ALA A 6 -4.23 -2.92 13.26
N LEU A 7 -3.97 -3.49 12.08
CA LEU A 7 -2.89 -4.44 11.85
C LEU A 7 -1.93 -3.80 10.84
N CYS A 8 -0.66 -3.68 11.20
CA CYS A 8 0.41 -3.20 10.34
C CYS A 8 1.41 -4.33 10.10
N PHE A 9 1.77 -4.57 8.85
CA PHE A 9 2.73 -5.60 8.48
C PHE A 9 3.58 -5.13 7.29
N ASP A 10 4.79 -5.69 7.19
CA ASP A 10 5.73 -5.38 6.12
C ASP A 10 5.26 -5.98 4.77
N PHE A 11 5.58 -5.33 3.66
CA PHE A 11 5.18 -5.80 2.32
C PHE A 11 5.72 -7.19 1.96
N ARG A 12 6.80 -7.63 2.60
CA ARG A 12 7.39 -8.97 2.43
C ARG A 12 6.71 -10.03 3.29
N THR A 13 5.82 -9.65 4.21
CA THR A 13 5.11 -10.60 5.07
C THR A 13 4.11 -11.39 4.24
N VAL A 14 4.33 -12.71 4.15
CA VAL A 14 3.32 -13.64 3.61
C VAL A 14 2.11 -13.63 4.53
N HIS A 15 0.93 -13.39 3.96
CA HIS A 15 -0.32 -13.32 4.71
C HIS A 15 -1.48 -13.85 3.86
N GLY A 16 -2.56 -14.24 4.52
CA GLY A 16 -3.77 -14.76 3.91
C GLY A 16 -4.93 -14.75 4.90
N THR A 17 -6.10 -15.16 4.45
CA THR A 17 -7.27 -15.32 5.32
C THR A 17 -7.51 -16.79 5.63
N THR A 18 -8.18 -17.07 6.75
CA THR A 18 -8.62 -18.43 7.09
C THR A 18 -9.71 -18.92 6.14
N SER A 19 -9.83 -20.24 5.97
CA SER A 19 -10.92 -20.90 5.21
C SER A 19 -12.22 -21.04 5.99
N ALA A 20 -12.28 -20.54 7.23
CA ALA A 20 -13.45 -20.63 8.09
C ALA A 20 -14.68 -19.95 7.43
N PRO A 21 -15.88 -20.55 7.51
CA PRO A 21 -17.10 -19.94 7.00
C PRO A 21 -17.34 -18.54 7.58
N ILE A 22 -17.81 -17.63 6.72
CA ILE A 22 -18.17 -16.27 7.15
C ILE A 22 -19.56 -16.33 7.79
N GLU A 23 -19.63 -16.36 9.12
CA GLU A 23 -20.91 -16.35 9.86
C GLU A 23 -21.56 -14.96 9.90
N LYS A 24 -20.75 -13.91 9.91
CA LYS A 24 -21.18 -12.51 9.93
C LYS A 24 -20.33 -11.71 8.96
N ARG A 25 -20.94 -10.69 8.34
CA ARG A 25 -20.25 -9.83 7.36
C ARG A 25 -19.00 -9.20 7.98
N ARG A 26 -17.83 -9.52 7.43
CA ARG A 26 -16.55 -8.90 7.79
C ARG A 26 -16.30 -7.70 6.87
N ARG A 27 -16.03 -6.53 7.44
CA ARG A 27 -15.61 -5.32 6.71
C ARG A 27 -14.26 -4.89 7.25
N ALA A 28 -13.35 -4.55 6.33
CA ALA A 28 -12.06 -3.97 6.66
C ALA A 28 -11.75 -2.89 5.62
N PHE A 29 -10.95 -1.92 6.05
CA PHE A 29 -10.32 -0.94 5.18
C PHE A 29 -8.82 -1.18 5.22
N SER A 30 -8.18 -1.23 4.05
CA SER A 30 -6.73 -1.44 3.96
C SER A 30 -6.10 -0.33 3.14
N THR A 31 -4.95 0.12 3.62
CA THR A 31 -4.11 1.13 2.97
C THR A 31 -2.70 0.60 2.85
N ARG A 32 -1.97 1.11 1.87
CA ARG A 32 -0.58 0.78 1.62
C ARG A 32 0.24 2.07 1.63
N TRP A 33 1.36 2.02 2.32
CA TRP A 33 2.17 3.19 2.64
C TRP A 33 3.54 2.97 2.02
N LEU A 34 4.08 4.01 1.41
CA LEU A 34 5.41 3.99 0.80
C LEU A 34 6.40 4.63 1.77
N GLY A 35 7.64 4.13 1.78
CA GLY A 35 8.75 4.80 2.46
C GLY A 35 9.23 6.02 1.67
N ASP A 36 9.97 6.89 2.35
CA ASP A 36 10.44 8.16 1.79
C ASP A 36 11.43 8.00 0.63
N ASP A 37 12.12 6.86 0.56
CA ASP A 37 13.13 6.54 -0.46
C ASP A 37 12.61 5.64 -1.60
N VAL A 38 11.30 5.37 -1.63
CA VAL A 38 10.69 4.51 -2.65
C VAL A 38 10.79 5.15 -4.03
N ARG A 39 11.21 4.33 -5.00
CA ARG A 39 11.27 4.69 -6.42
C ARG A 39 10.36 3.77 -7.24
N TYR A 40 9.81 4.31 -8.32
CA TYR A 40 9.01 3.57 -9.27
C TYR A 40 9.86 2.50 -9.96
N LEU A 41 9.26 1.34 -10.21
CA LEU A 41 9.83 0.29 -11.03
C LEU A 41 8.74 -0.26 -11.93
N GLU A 42 8.95 -0.11 -13.24
CA GLU A 42 8.10 -0.73 -14.25
C GLU A 42 8.27 -2.25 -14.17
N ARG A 43 7.20 -2.97 -13.81
CA ARG A 43 7.23 -4.43 -13.70
C ARG A 43 6.63 -5.02 -14.97
N GLN A 44 7.24 -6.07 -15.50
CA GLN A 44 6.76 -6.76 -16.71
C GLN A 44 5.44 -7.56 -16.51
N GLY A 45 4.77 -7.42 -15.38
CA GLY A 45 3.54 -8.12 -15.06
C GLY A 45 2.58 -7.21 -14.29
N GLU A 46 1.31 -7.59 -14.31
CA GLU A 46 0.27 -6.84 -13.63
C GLU A 46 0.59 -6.71 -12.13
N THR A 47 0.49 -5.47 -11.64
CA THR A 47 0.57 -5.16 -10.23
C THR A 47 -0.84 -5.00 -9.67
N SER A 48 -1.00 -5.28 -8.37
CA SER A 48 -2.25 -5.00 -7.66
C SER A 48 -1.94 -3.94 -6.60
N PRO A 49 -2.63 -2.78 -6.58
CA PRO A 49 -3.51 -2.30 -7.63
C PRO A 49 -2.75 -2.08 -8.95
N PRO A 50 -3.42 -2.09 -10.11
CA PRO A 50 -2.79 -1.73 -11.37
C PRO A 50 -2.31 -0.27 -11.33
N LEU A 51 -1.03 -0.06 -11.63
CA LEU A 51 -0.36 1.24 -11.64
C LEU A 51 0.03 1.63 -13.07
N ASN A 52 -0.97 1.75 -13.94
CA ASN A 52 -0.75 2.05 -15.36
C ASN A 52 -0.69 3.56 -15.61
N ASP A 53 0.06 3.97 -16.63
CA ASP A 53 0.07 5.35 -17.16
C ASP A 53 0.38 6.44 -16.12
N LEU A 54 1.23 6.14 -15.13
CA LEU A 54 1.62 7.10 -14.08
C LEU A 54 2.51 8.24 -14.60
N GLY A 55 2.97 8.19 -15.85
CA GLY A 55 3.93 9.14 -16.40
C GLY A 55 5.29 9.11 -15.71
N LEU A 56 5.66 7.95 -15.15
CA LEU A 56 6.93 7.71 -14.44
C LEU A 56 7.81 6.73 -15.22
N GLN A 57 9.12 6.92 -15.12
CA GLN A 57 10.13 5.96 -15.57
C GLN A 57 10.72 5.21 -14.38
N SER A 58 11.23 4.00 -14.62
CA SER A 58 11.88 3.23 -13.56
C SER A 58 13.04 4.02 -12.95
N GLY A 59 13.05 4.15 -11.62
CA GLY A 59 14.00 4.95 -10.86
C GLY A 59 13.48 6.32 -10.43
N ASP A 60 12.36 6.79 -10.98
CA ASP A 60 11.76 8.05 -10.55
C ASP A 60 11.20 7.96 -9.13
N VAL A 61 11.17 9.09 -8.42
CA VAL A 61 10.48 9.19 -7.13
C VAL A 61 8.97 9.14 -7.36
N MET A 62 8.24 8.52 -6.45
CA MET A 62 6.79 8.44 -6.53
C MET A 62 6.16 9.84 -6.42
N ARG A 63 5.18 10.12 -7.27
CA ARG A 63 4.62 11.48 -7.40
C ARG A 63 3.71 11.83 -6.21
N PRO A 64 3.91 12.96 -5.51
CA PRO A 64 3.09 13.35 -4.36
C PRO A 64 1.61 13.65 -4.68
N ASP A 65 1.28 13.97 -5.93
CA ASP A 65 -0.10 14.22 -6.35
C ASP A 65 -0.91 12.92 -6.50
N LEU A 66 -0.23 11.79 -6.72
CA LEU A 66 -0.83 10.46 -6.76
C LEU A 66 -0.65 9.70 -5.43
N PHE A 67 0.46 9.97 -4.72
CA PHE A 67 0.83 9.36 -3.45
C PHE A 67 1.08 10.48 -2.41
N PRO A 68 0.03 10.99 -1.76
CA PRO A 68 0.16 12.14 -0.88
C PRO A 68 1.05 11.85 0.32
N VAL A 69 1.84 12.87 0.70
CA VAL A 69 2.67 12.82 1.91
C VAL A 69 1.76 12.89 3.13
N LEU A 70 1.81 11.86 3.96
CA LEU A 70 1.00 11.77 5.18
C LEU A 70 1.62 12.51 6.36
N TRP A 71 2.95 12.50 6.45
CA TRP A 71 3.68 13.19 7.51
C TRP A 71 4.84 13.99 6.91
N PRO A 72 4.74 15.33 6.84
CA PRO A 72 5.80 16.15 6.29
C PRO A 72 7.03 16.13 7.21
N VAL A 73 8.22 16.16 6.62
CA VAL A 73 9.46 16.32 7.39
C VAL A 73 9.39 17.65 8.13
N SER A 74 9.45 17.61 9.46
CA SER A 74 9.59 18.82 10.26
C SER A 74 10.97 19.42 9.98
N HIS A 75 11.00 20.61 9.40
CA HIS A 75 12.19 21.44 9.38
C HIS A 75 12.34 22.07 10.77
N GLU A 76 13.33 21.62 11.54
CA GLU A 76 13.86 22.40 12.67
C GLU A 76 14.69 23.58 12.15
#